data_AF-A0A848CBX9-F1
#
_entry.id   AF-A0A848CBX9-F1
#
_cell.length_a   1.000
_cell.length_b   1.000
_cell.length_c   1.000
_cell.angle_alpha   90.00
_cell.angle_beta   90.00
_cell.angle_gamma   90.00
#
_symmetry.space_group_name_H-M   'P 1'
#
loop_
_entity.id
_entity.type
_entity.pdbx_description
1 polymer ?
#
loop_
_entity_poly.entity_id
_entity_poly.type
_entity_poly.pdbx_seq_one_letter_code
_entity_poly.pdbx_strand_id
1 'polypeptide(L)'
;MELLTVNQQLTLKSQQVSLTLDPKSVCAGPILISHLYDELFDLLAALGNQTVYLHLDLLLYLQKYYRFKGWRLPDLNFVALPLGYPFQLADLTIEAFNNDDNAFGSLVCIISNSQSKLGYAPKFVPHGQHKKRIKLWKKAFSQADLDYFCLSQDLVAATNDFRALTEVGRQKSLTKYLQHLEAGQSGQILLSYEKPERILTMQKTALAAGFNLKLAPASQAFLQALFPFEEPVSQAEATRDLVVVSTPSTTAFDARASLAIQPVMAPKEAKEFLNVIKAKEVIYL
;
A
#
# COMPACT_ATOMS: atom_id res chain seq x y z
N MET A 1 16.81 -22.22 -2.51
CA MET A 1 16.61 -21.19 -1.48
C MET A 1 15.85 -21.83 -0.33
N GLU A 2 16.25 -21.59 0.91
CA GLU A 2 15.53 -22.05 2.11
C GLU A 2 14.58 -20.95 2.59
N LEU A 3 13.34 -21.32 2.91
CA LEU A 3 12.29 -20.43 3.40
C LEU A 3 12.11 -20.67 4.89
N LEU A 4 12.33 -19.63 5.69
CA LEU A 4 12.15 -19.68 7.14
C LEU A 4 10.96 -18.80 7.53
N THR A 5 9.93 -19.39 8.12
CA THR A 5 8.76 -18.68 8.63
C THR A 5 8.73 -18.70 10.15
N VAL A 6 8.87 -17.53 10.79
CA VAL A 6 8.76 -17.39 12.25
C VAL A 6 7.82 -16.22 12.54
N ASN A 7 6.74 -16.44 13.30
CA ASN A 7 5.76 -15.41 13.65
C ASN A 7 5.23 -14.62 12.42
N GLN A 8 4.88 -15.32 11.33
CA GLN A 8 4.43 -14.73 10.05
C GLN A 8 5.48 -13.87 9.31
N GLN A 9 6.71 -13.82 9.80
CA GLN A 9 7.83 -13.20 9.10
C GLN A 9 8.48 -14.24 8.17
N LEU A 10 8.78 -13.84 6.94
CA LEU A 10 9.46 -14.69 5.97
C LEU A 10 10.91 -14.23 5.80
N THR A 11 11.85 -15.16 6.03
CA THR A 11 13.27 -14.96 5.75
C THR A 11 13.72 -15.93 4.67
N LEU A 12 14.35 -15.40 3.64
CA LEU A 12 14.94 -16.13 2.53
C LEU A 12 16.42 -16.33 2.80
N LYS A 13 16.82 -17.59 2.97
CA LYS A 13 18.22 -17.95 3.15
C LYS A 13 18.76 -18.58 1.88
N SER A 14 19.83 -17.98 1.39
CA SER A 14 20.59 -18.39 0.21
C SER A 14 22.01 -18.75 0.63
N GLN A 15 22.90 -19.02 -0.33
CA GLN A 15 24.28 -19.36 0.01
C GLN A 15 25.06 -18.15 0.53
N GLN A 16 24.72 -16.93 0.08
CA GLN A 16 25.49 -15.73 0.38
C GLN A 16 24.71 -14.69 1.19
N VAL A 17 23.38 -14.73 1.22
CA VAL A 17 22.55 -13.74 1.89
C VAL A 17 21.35 -14.33 2.63
N SER A 18 20.98 -13.70 3.74
CA SER A 18 19.72 -13.91 4.45
C SER A 18 18.89 -12.64 4.35
N LEU A 19 17.84 -12.64 3.52
CA LEU A 19 16.97 -11.50 3.27
C LEU A 19 15.64 -11.69 4.01
N THR A 20 15.26 -10.73 4.85
CA THR A 20 13.97 -10.77 5.55
C THR A 20 12.94 -9.88 4.88
N LEU A 21 11.73 -10.40 4.64
CA LEU A 21 10.65 -9.68 3.96
C LEU A 21 9.63 -9.17 4.98
N ASP A 22 9.31 -7.87 4.91
CA ASP A 22 8.35 -7.17 5.78
C ASP A 22 8.43 -7.57 7.28
N PRO A 23 9.62 -7.47 7.91
CA PRO A 23 9.75 -7.82 9.32
C PRO A 23 8.88 -6.94 10.22
N LYS A 24 8.30 -7.53 11.28
CA LYS A 24 7.53 -6.78 12.30
C LYS A 24 8.37 -6.42 13.52
N SER A 25 9.61 -6.89 13.58
CA SER A 25 10.56 -6.66 14.66
C SER A 25 11.98 -6.58 14.12
N VAL A 26 12.91 -6.03 14.92
CA VAL A 26 14.33 -5.96 14.55
C VAL A 26 14.84 -7.36 14.21
N CYS A 27 15.50 -7.46 13.06
CA CYS A 27 16.13 -8.70 12.59
C CYS A 27 17.56 -8.39 12.10
N ALA A 28 18.35 -9.43 11.88
CA ALA A 28 19.70 -9.30 11.35
C ALA A 28 19.69 -9.36 9.82
N GLY A 29 20.63 -8.65 9.19
CA GLY A 29 20.83 -8.68 7.75
C GLY A 29 19.98 -7.66 6.98
N PRO A 30 20.03 -7.70 5.64
CA PRO A 30 19.20 -6.84 4.80
C PRO A 30 17.71 -7.20 4.93
N ILE A 31 16.87 -6.18 4.74
CA ILE A 31 15.42 -6.35 4.73
C ILE A 31 14.81 -5.79 3.45
N LEU A 32 13.69 -6.36 3.01
CA LEU A 32 12.87 -5.83 1.94
C LEU A 32 11.52 -5.41 2.51
N ILE A 33 11.15 -4.15 2.28
CA ILE A 33 9.86 -3.58 2.64
C ILE A 33 9.02 -3.45 1.38
N SER A 34 7.97 -4.29 1.28
CA SER A 34 7.09 -4.34 0.12
C SER A 34 5.94 -3.34 0.21
N HIS A 35 5.57 -2.90 1.42
CA HIS A 35 4.45 -1.99 1.64
C HIS A 35 4.55 -1.25 2.98
N LEU A 36 3.65 -0.28 3.17
CA LEU A 36 3.48 0.41 4.45
C LEU A 36 2.60 -0.42 5.40
N TYR A 37 3.06 -0.62 6.63
CA TYR A 37 2.35 -1.28 7.73
C TYR A 37 2.59 -0.54 9.04
N ASP A 38 1.77 -0.84 10.05
CA ASP A 38 1.63 -0.02 11.26
C ASP A 38 2.95 0.09 12.05
N GLU A 39 3.68 -1.02 12.19
CA GLU A 39 4.94 -1.10 12.93
C GLU A 39 6.16 -0.59 12.15
N LEU A 40 6.02 -0.22 10.87
CA LEU A 40 7.16 0.10 10.01
C LEU A 40 7.97 1.28 10.55
N PHE A 41 7.32 2.34 11.04
CA PHE A 41 8.04 3.52 11.53
C PHE A 41 8.88 3.23 12.78
N ASP A 42 8.32 2.45 13.71
CA ASP A 42 9.01 2.03 14.94
C ASP A 42 10.16 1.08 14.61
N LEU A 43 9.94 0.16 13.67
CA LEU A 43 10.98 -0.71 13.15
C LEU A 43 12.12 0.12 12.54
N LEU A 44 11.84 1.01 11.58
CA LEU A 44 12.86 1.81 10.91
C LEU A 44 13.67 2.66 11.89
N ALA A 45 13.06 3.15 12.98
CA ALA A 45 13.77 3.87 14.02
C ALA A 45 14.70 2.98 14.87
N ALA A 46 14.40 1.68 14.97
CA ALA A 46 15.18 0.70 15.73
C ALA A 46 16.24 -0.04 14.89
N LEU A 47 16.09 -0.06 13.57
CA LEU A 47 17.11 -0.56 12.65
C LEU A 47 18.24 0.48 12.59
N GLY A 48 19.43 0.11 13.06
CA GLY A 48 20.63 0.95 12.95
C GLY A 48 21.07 1.15 11.50
N ASN A 49 22.32 0.87 11.14
CA ASN A 49 22.81 1.12 9.78
C ASN A 49 22.49 -0.02 8.79
N GLN A 50 21.31 -0.66 8.91
CA GLN A 50 20.93 -1.77 8.05
C GLN A 50 20.57 -1.32 6.63
N THR A 51 20.67 -2.23 5.67
CA THR A 51 20.23 -1.99 4.29
C THR A 51 18.76 -2.36 4.14
N VAL A 52 17.97 -1.40 3.65
CA VAL A 52 16.53 -1.55 3.45
C VAL A 52 16.24 -1.43 1.96
N TYR A 53 15.75 -2.50 1.35
CA TYR A 53 15.30 -2.53 -0.03
C TYR A 53 13.81 -2.21 -0.10
N LEU A 54 13.42 -1.28 -0.96
CA LEU A 54 12.01 -0.92 -1.14
C LEU A 54 11.77 -0.26 -2.50
N HIS A 55 10.52 0.04 -2.82
CA HIS A 55 10.21 0.83 -4.01
C HIS A 55 10.61 2.31 -3.84
N LEU A 56 10.97 2.98 -4.94
CA LEU A 56 11.27 4.41 -4.94
C LEU A 56 10.11 5.26 -4.41
N ASP A 57 8.87 4.96 -4.80
CA ASP A 57 7.71 5.73 -4.34
C ASP A 57 7.51 5.61 -2.83
N LEU A 58 7.73 4.43 -2.24
CA LEU A 58 7.66 4.25 -0.81
C LEU A 58 8.79 5.00 -0.10
N LEU A 59 10.00 5.03 -0.67
CA LEU A 59 11.12 5.81 -0.13
C LEU A 59 10.81 7.31 -0.13
N LEU A 60 10.29 7.82 -1.25
CA LEU A 60 9.85 9.21 -1.38
C LEU A 60 8.74 9.53 -0.38
N TYR A 61 7.80 8.61 -0.17
CA TYR A 61 6.78 8.74 0.85
C TYR A 61 7.36 8.84 2.25
N LEU A 62 8.24 7.92 2.65
CA LEU A 62 8.87 7.93 3.96
C LEU A 62 9.63 9.26 4.16
N GLN A 63 10.49 9.66 3.23
CA GLN A 63 11.25 10.92 3.32
C GLN A 63 10.34 12.14 3.53
N LYS A 64 9.25 12.24 2.76
CA LYS A 64 8.31 13.36 2.85
C LYS A 64 7.44 13.28 4.10
N TYR A 65 7.05 12.08 4.52
CA TYR A 65 6.21 11.86 5.69
C TYR A 65 6.98 12.17 6.99
N TYR A 66 8.23 11.72 7.11
CA TYR A 66 9.10 12.10 8.23
C TYR A 66 9.23 13.62 8.34
N ARG A 67 9.49 14.30 7.21
CA ARG A 67 9.55 15.78 7.18
C ARG A 67 8.22 16.42 7.58
N PHE A 68 7.09 15.90 7.08
CA PHE A 68 5.75 16.37 7.42
C PHE A 68 5.44 16.22 8.92
N LYS A 69 5.92 15.15 9.55
CA LYS A 69 5.77 14.89 10.97
C LYS A 69 6.79 15.62 11.86
N GLY A 70 7.78 16.29 11.26
CA GLY A 70 8.90 16.90 11.99
C GLY A 70 9.86 15.86 12.59
N TRP A 71 9.85 14.63 12.08
CA TRP A 71 10.71 13.54 12.55
C TRP A 71 12.01 13.50 11.76
N ARG A 72 13.08 13.05 12.41
CA ARG A 72 14.35 12.77 11.74
C ARG A 72 14.25 11.41 11.03
N LEU A 73 14.60 11.37 9.75
CA LEU A 73 14.71 10.11 9.02
C LEU A 73 15.82 9.25 9.64
N PRO A 74 15.60 7.94 9.87
CA PRO A 74 16.62 7.04 10.40
C PRO A 74 17.84 6.95 9.47
N ASP A 75 19.01 6.70 10.05
CA ASP A 75 20.30 6.58 9.33
C ASP A 75 20.45 5.17 8.73
N LEU A 76 19.59 4.87 7.75
CA LEU A 76 19.52 3.59 7.06
C LEU A 76 20.09 3.69 5.65
N ASN A 77 20.65 2.58 5.16
CA ASN A 77 21.03 2.47 3.76
C ASN A 77 19.82 2.04 2.93
N PHE A 78 19.04 3.02 2.45
CA PHE A 78 17.90 2.76 1.59
C PHE A 78 18.34 2.46 0.15
N VAL A 79 17.88 1.34 -0.41
CA VAL A 79 18.12 0.94 -1.80
C VAL A 79 16.77 0.82 -2.51
N ALA A 80 16.57 1.66 -3.53
CA ALA A 80 15.37 1.61 -4.36
C ALA A 80 15.47 0.47 -5.40
N LEU A 81 14.51 -0.45 -5.38
CA LEU A 81 14.41 -1.53 -6.36
C LEU A 81 13.86 -1.01 -7.70
N PRO A 82 14.48 -1.33 -8.84
CA PRO A 82 13.95 -0.99 -10.15
C PRO A 82 12.74 -1.87 -10.49
N LEU A 83 11.67 -1.26 -10.98
CA LEU A 83 10.47 -2.00 -11.38
C LEU A 83 10.62 -2.64 -12.76
N GLY A 84 10.23 -3.91 -12.88
CA GLY A 84 10.26 -4.65 -14.14
C GLY A 84 11.68 -4.96 -14.66
N TYR A 85 12.70 -4.76 -13.83
CA TYR A 85 14.08 -5.13 -14.13
C TYR A 85 14.65 -5.99 -13.00
N PRO A 86 15.44 -7.02 -13.31
CA PRO A 86 16.08 -7.85 -12.30
C PRO A 86 17.14 -7.05 -11.54
N PHE A 87 17.09 -7.10 -10.22
CA PHE A 87 18.09 -6.58 -9.30
C PHE A 87 18.86 -7.75 -8.66
N GLN A 88 20.20 -7.68 -8.68
CA GLN A 88 21.03 -8.73 -8.11
C GLN A 88 21.42 -8.41 -6.67
N LEU A 89 21.05 -9.28 -5.74
CA LEU A 89 21.46 -9.26 -4.33
C LEU A 89 22.23 -10.55 -4.02
N ALA A 90 23.55 -10.49 -4.10
CA ALA A 90 24.41 -11.67 -3.96
C ALA A 90 23.98 -12.79 -4.93
N ASP A 91 23.58 -13.97 -4.45
CA ASP A 91 23.07 -15.08 -5.26
C ASP A 91 21.53 -15.06 -5.45
N LEU A 92 20.84 -14.00 -4.98
CA LEU A 92 19.43 -13.76 -5.23
C LEU A 92 19.22 -12.75 -6.37
N THR A 93 18.23 -13.01 -7.22
CA THR A 93 17.70 -12.07 -8.19
C THR A 93 16.29 -11.67 -7.76
N ILE A 94 16.05 -10.35 -7.64
CA ILE A 94 14.78 -9.76 -7.24
C ILE A 94 14.21 -8.99 -8.42
N GLU A 95 13.03 -9.39 -8.91
CA GLU A 95 12.27 -8.62 -9.91
C GLU A 95 11.04 -8.03 -9.23
N ALA A 96 11.00 -6.70 -9.10
CA ALA A 96 9.93 -5.98 -8.41
C ALA A 96 8.86 -5.47 -9.40
N PHE A 97 7.61 -5.46 -8.97
CA PHE A 97 6.47 -4.96 -9.73
C PHE A 97 5.62 -4.03 -8.87
N ASN A 98 5.08 -3.00 -9.51
CA ASN A 98 4.12 -2.10 -8.88
C ASN A 98 2.88 -2.86 -8.40
N ASN A 99 2.40 -2.54 -7.19
CA ASN A 99 1.23 -3.17 -6.60
C ASN A 99 0.08 -2.16 -6.37
N ASP A 100 -1.08 -2.70 -6.00
CA ASP A 100 -2.22 -1.93 -5.52
C ASP A 100 -2.66 -2.54 -4.19
N ASP A 101 -2.35 -1.90 -3.08
CA ASP A 101 -2.72 -2.31 -1.72
C ASP A 101 -3.33 -1.17 -0.89
N ASN A 102 -3.70 -0.06 -1.55
CA ASN A 102 -4.06 1.24 -0.99
C ASN A 102 -2.93 1.96 -0.20
N ALA A 103 -1.71 1.44 -0.15
CA ALA A 103 -0.52 2.13 0.33
C ALA A 103 0.27 2.66 -0.87
N PHE A 104 0.80 3.88 -0.72
CA PHE A 104 1.58 4.49 -1.79
C PHE A 104 2.95 3.80 -1.91
N GLY A 105 3.29 3.39 -3.13
CA GLY A 105 4.58 2.77 -3.43
C GLY A 105 4.71 1.30 -3.02
N SER A 106 3.60 0.58 -2.82
CA SER A 106 3.68 -0.86 -2.60
C SER A 106 4.18 -1.62 -3.82
N LEU A 107 4.88 -2.71 -3.57
CA LEU A 107 5.39 -3.63 -4.58
C LEU A 107 5.00 -5.08 -4.27
N VAL A 108 5.10 -5.92 -5.28
CA VAL A 108 5.24 -7.37 -5.15
C VAL A 108 6.51 -7.78 -5.89
N CYS A 109 7.07 -8.95 -5.62
CA CYS A 109 8.29 -9.36 -6.29
C CYS A 109 8.36 -10.85 -6.60
N ILE A 110 9.16 -11.18 -7.61
CA ILE A 110 9.68 -12.54 -7.81
C ILE A 110 11.11 -12.53 -7.27
N ILE A 111 11.41 -13.44 -6.36
CA ILE A 111 12.75 -13.62 -5.79
C ILE A 111 13.22 -15.01 -6.17
N SER A 112 14.40 -15.10 -6.77
CA SER A 112 14.92 -16.35 -7.31
C SER A 112 16.39 -16.53 -7.02
N ASN A 113 16.82 -17.79 -6.97
CA ASN A 113 18.21 -18.18 -7.09
C ASN A 113 18.35 -19.23 -8.21
N SER A 114 19.52 -19.84 -8.36
CA SER A 114 19.77 -20.85 -9.40
C SER A 114 18.89 -22.11 -9.31
N GLN A 115 18.19 -22.33 -8.20
CA GLN A 115 17.45 -23.57 -7.91
C GLN A 115 15.95 -23.36 -7.70
N SER A 116 15.51 -22.17 -7.31
CA SER A 116 14.15 -21.95 -6.84
C SER A 116 13.66 -20.51 -7.08
N LYS A 117 12.35 -20.36 -7.27
CA LYS A 117 11.65 -19.09 -7.46
C LYS A 117 10.47 -18.94 -6.51
N LEU A 118 10.40 -17.79 -5.85
CA LEU A 118 9.33 -17.36 -4.97
C LEU A 118 8.61 -16.17 -5.59
N GLY A 119 7.28 -16.22 -5.69
CA GLY A 119 6.44 -15.03 -5.84
C GLY A 119 5.99 -14.51 -4.48
N TYR A 120 6.30 -13.27 -4.15
CA TYR A 120 5.93 -12.64 -2.88
C TYR A 120 4.94 -11.50 -3.11
N ALA A 121 3.69 -11.74 -2.70
CA ALA A 121 2.58 -10.79 -2.79
C ALA A 121 1.75 -10.79 -1.49
N PRO A 122 2.33 -10.35 -0.35
CA PRO A 122 1.73 -10.51 0.97
C PRO A 122 0.40 -9.76 1.11
N LYS A 123 0.25 -8.62 0.43
CA LYS A 123 -0.93 -7.76 0.53
C LYS A 123 -1.22 -7.11 -0.81
N PHE A 124 -2.48 -7.08 -1.23
CA PHE A 124 -2.96 -6.31 -2.38
C PHE A 124 -4.48 -6.18 -2.31
N VAL A 125 -5.07 -5.25 -3.06
CA VAL A 125 -6.50 -4.95 -3.09
C VAL A 125 -7.01 -5.31 -4.49
N PRO A 126 -7.69 -6.47 -4.67
CA PRO A 126 -8.10 -6.96 -5.99
C PRO A 126 -8.90 -5.94 -6.82
N HIS A 127 -9.74 -5.15 -6.14
CA HIS A 127 -10.65 -4.16 -6.73
C HIS A 127 -10.26 -2.71 -6.39
N GLY A 128 -8.95 -2.45 -6.27
CA GLY A 128 -8.39 -1.12 -5.96
C GLY A 128 -8.38 -0.16 -7.16
N GLN A 129 -7.86 1.05 -6.94
CA GLN A 129 -7.81 2.11 -7.96
C GLN A 129 -6.89 1.75 -9.13
N HIS A 130 -5.88 0.93 -8.87
CA HIS A 130 -4.79 0.59 -9.77
C HIS A 130 -4.81 -0.89 -10.19
N LYS A 131 -5.99 -1.51 -10.32
CA LYS A 131 -6.16 -2.92 -10.73
C LYS A 131 -5.35 -3.39 -11.96
N LYS A 132 -4.94 -2.47 -12.85
CA LYS A 132 -4.05 -2.78 -13.98
C LYS A 132 -2.67 -3.24 -13.51
N ARG A 133 -2.15 -2.70 -12.40
CA ARG A 133 -0.90 -3.13 -11.75
C ARG A 133 -0.96 -4.60 -11.37
N ILE A 134 -2.06 -5.02 -10.74
CA ILE A 134 -2.34 -6.42 -10.38
C ILE A 134 -2.32 -7.34 -11.60
N LYS A 135 -3.00 -6.95 -12.69
CA LYS A 135 -3.00 -7.75 -13.92
C LYS A 135 -1.59 -7.96 -14.50
N LEU A 136 -0.74 -6.93 -14.43
CA LEU A 136 0.63 -6.99 -14.96
C LEU A 136 1.49 -7.98 -14.17
N TRP A 137 1.58 -7.83 -12.84
CA TRP A 137 2.41 -8.73 -12.05
C TRP A 137 1.82 -10.14 -11.97
N LYS A 138 0.50 -10.29 -11.95
CA LYS A 138 -0.15 -11.62 -12.02
C LYS A 138 0.24 -12.38 -13.28
N LYS A 139 0.33 -11.68 -14.41
CA LYS A 139 0.82 -12.26 -15.67
C LYS A 139 2.28 -12.70 -15.54
N ALA A 140 3.16 -11.85 -15.01
CA ALA A 140 4.56 -12.20 -14.79
C ALA A 140 4.71 -13.43 -13.90
N PHE A 141 3.99 -13.47 -12.78
CA PHE A 141 4.01 -14.61 -11.84
C PHE A 141 3.52 -15.90 -12.50
N SER A 142 2.45 -15.84 -13.30
CA SER A 142 1.93 -17.01 -14.03
C SER A 142 2.88 -17.58 -15.09
N GLN A 143 3.86 -16.77 -15.53
CA GLN A 143 4.85 -17.15 -16.55
C GLN A 143 6.20 -17.53 -15.93
N ALA A 144 6.36 -17.39 -14.61
CA ALA A 144 7.65 -17.53 -13.94
C ALA A 144 7.97 -18.95 -13.48
N ASP A 145 7.01 -19.88 -13.55
CA ASP A 145 7.11 -21.25 -13.00
C ASP A 145 7.54 -21.24 -11.53
N LEU A 146 6.71 -20.64 -10.68
CA LEU A 146 7.02 -20.44 -9.26
C LEU A 146 7.02 -21.76 -8.49
N ASP A 147 8.07 -21.97 -7.68
CA ASP A 147 8.07 -23.05 -6.69
C ASP A 147 7.16 -22.68 -5.52
N TYR A 148 7.25 -21.42 -5.07
CA TYR A 148 6.51 -20.92 -3.93
C TYR A 148 5.74 -19.65 -4.29
N PHE A 149 4.54 -19.49 -3.74
CA PHE A 149 3.79 -18.25 -3.79
C PHE A 149 3.31 -17.85 -2.40
N CYS A 150 3.77 -16.71 -1.90
CA CYS A 150 3.43 -16.17 -0.59
C CYS A 150 2.37 -15.07 -0.71
N LEU A 151 1.32 -15.18 0.08
CA LEU A 151 0.25 -14.18 0.21
C LEU A 151 -0.32 -14.19 1.62
N SER A 152 -0.95 -13.10 2.08
CA SER A 152 -1.61 -13.11 3.39
C SER A 152 -2.83 -14.03 3.42
N GLN A 153 -3.03 -14.73 4.54
CA GLN A 153 -4.23 -15.52 4.79
C GLN A 153 -5.50 -14.68 4.72
N ASP A 154 -5.45 -13.42 5.13
CA ASP A 154 -6.58 -12.50 5.13
C ASP A 154 -7.12 -12.23 3.72
N LEU A 155 -6.31 -12.38 2.67
CA LEU A 155 -6.74 -12.20 1.28
C LEU A 155 -7.68 -13.30 0.79
N VAL A 156 -7.59 -14.49 1.39
CA VAL A 156 -8.34 -15.69 0.95
C VAL A 156 -9.29 -16.22 2.02
N ALA A 157 -9.31 -15.61 3.21
CA ALA A 157 -10.20 -15.98 4.30
C ALA A 157 -11.66 -15.86 3.83
N ALA A 158 -12.39 -16.97 3.87
CA ALA A 158 -13.79 -17.01 3.48
C ALA A 158 -14.64 -16.27 4.52
N THR A 159 -14.82 -14.96 4.37
CA THR A 159 -15.77 -14.20 5.17
C THR A 159 -17.12 -14.19 4.44
N ASN A 160 -18.17 -14.65 5.13
CA ASN A 160 -19.56 -14.56 4.63
C ASN A 160 -20.07 -13.10 4.61
N ASP A 161 -19.38 -12.19 5.29
CA ASP A 161 -19.65 -10.74 5.28
C ASP A 161 -18.76 -10.01 4.25
N PHE A 162 -18.95 -10.36 2.98
CA PHE A 162 -18.29 -9.70 1.86
C PHE A 162 -18.91 -8.31 1.58
N ARG A 163 -19.01 -7.46 2.60
CA ARG A 163 -19.30 -6.04 2.40
C ARG A 163 -17.97 -5.36 2.13
N ALA A 164 -17.46 -5.49 0.91
CA ALA A 164 -16.29 -4.75 0.48
C ALA A 164 -16.72 -3.39 -0.11
N LEU A 165 -16.66 -2.31 0.69
CA LEU A 165 -16.69 -0.92 0.24
C LEU A 165 -15.42 -0.63 -0.56
N THR A 166 -15.43 -0.93 -1.85
CA THR A 166 -14.35 -0.55 -2.79
C THR A 166 -14.00 0.94 -2.70
N GLU A 167 -12.83 1.36 -3.21
CA GLU A 167 -12.49 2.79 -3.31
C GLU A 167 -13.57 3.58 -4.08
N VAL A 168 -14.19 2.96 -5.07
CA VAL A 168 -15.37 3.50 -5.79
C VAL A 168 -16.59 3.61 -4.87
N GLY A 169 -16.85 2.59 -4.05
CA GLY A 169 -17.92 2.62 -3.05
C GLY A 169 -17.73 3.77 -2.05
N ARG A 170 -16.49 4.02 -1.60
CA ARG A 170 -16.18 5.15 -0.72
C ARG A 170 -16.45 6.50 -1.36
N GLN A 171 -16.07 6.68 -2.63
CA GLN A 171 -16.39 7.89 -3.38
C GLN A 171 -17.90 8.11 -3.47
N LYS A 172 -18.67 7.06 -3.79
CA LYS A 172 -20.15 7.13 -3.81
C LYS A 172 -20.73 7.52 -2.45
N SER A 173 -20.20 6.95 -1.36
CA SER A 173 -20.62 7.30 0.00
C SER A 173 -20.29 8.76 0.35
N LEU A 174 -19.13 9.26 -0.07
CA LEU A 174 -18.78 10.67 0.10
C LEU A 174 -19.74 11.57 -0.68
N THR A 175 -20.00 11.27 -1.96
CA THR A 175 -20.98 12.02 -2.76
C THR A 175 -22.35 12.04 -2.09
N LYS A 176 -22.83 10.89 -1.61
CA LYS A 176 -24.11 10.81 -0.89
C LYS A 176 -24.10 11.66 0.37
N TYR A 177 -23.05 11.56 1.19
CA TYR A 177 -22.89 12.38 2.39
C TYR A 177 -22.97 13.88 2.07
N LEU A 178 -22.22 14.34 1.06
CA LEU A 178 -22.21 15.76 0.65
C LEU A 178 -23.57 16.24 0.12
N GLN A 179 -24.32 15.37 -0.56
CA GLN A 179 -25.68 15.69 -1.05
C GLN A 179 -26.73 15.81 0.07
N HIS A 180 -26.51 15.17 1.22
CA HIS A 180 -27.45 15.25 2.36
C HIS A 180 -27.18 16.45 3.27
N LEU A 181 -26.09 17.18 3.04
CA LEU A 181 -25.80 18.41 3.79
C LEU A 181 -26.73 19.53 3.33
N GLU A 182 -27.33 20.25 4.28
CA GLU A 182 -28.25 21.36 4.02
C GLU A 182 -27.60 22.48 3.21
N ALA A 183 -28.41 23.32 2.57
CA ALA A 183 -27.90 24.46 1.80
C ALA A 183 -27.04 25.37 2.68
N GLY A 184 -25.80 25.63 2.27
CA GLY A 184 -24.84 26.44 3.02
C GLY A 184 -24.10 25.72 4.16
N GLN A 185 -24.43 24.46 4.47
CA GLN A 185 -23.72 23.69 5.49
C GLN A 185 -22.33 23.26 5.00
N SER A 186 -21.30 23.41 5.84
CA SER A 186 -19.98 22.81 5.59
C SER A 186 -19.96 21.34 6.01
N GLY A 187 -19.24 20.51 5.26
CA GLY A 187 -19.01 19.12 5.62
C GLY A 187 -17.80 18.97 6.55
N GLN A 188 -17.76 17.86 7.28
CA GLN A 188 -16.58 17.40 8.02
C GLN A 188 -16.05 16.08 7.46
N ILE A 189 -14.72 15.90 7.44
CA ILE A 189 -14.06 14.67 6.99
C ILE A 189 -12.86 14.32 7.87
N LEU A 190 -12.64 13.04 8.12
CA LEU A 190 -11.44 12.51 8.74
C LEU A 190 -10.55 11.87 7.68
N LEU A 191 -9.27 12.25 7.63
CA LEU A 191 -8.32 11.75 6.64
C LEU A 191 -7.18 10.97 7.31
N SER A 192 -6.64 9.95 6.61
CA SER A 192 -5.36 9.33 6.95
C SER A 192 -4.31 9.75 5.92
N TYR A 193 -3.22 10.36 6.39
CA TYR A 193 -2.10 10.80 5.55
C TYR A 193 -1.19 9.66 5.09
N GLU A 194 -1.40 8.46 5.61
CA GLU A 194 -0.77 7.22 5.14
C GLU A 194 -1.35 6.74 3.81
N LYS A 195 -2.47 7.34 3.37
CA LYS A 195 -3.17 7.01 2.12
C LYS A 195 -3.30 8.26 1.26
N PRO A 196 -2.18 8.81 0.76
CA PRO A 196 -2.16 10.12 0.13
C PRO A 196 -2.95 10.15 -1.20
N GLU A 197 -2.94 9.07 -2.00
CA GLU A 197 -3.78 8.94 -3.21
C GLU A 197 -5.29 9.00 -2.90
N ARG A 198 -5.69 8.48 -1.72
CA ARG A 198 -7.09 8.59 -1.27
C ARG A 198 -7.46 10.05 -1.04
N ILE A 199 -6.57 10.84 -0.44
CA ILE A 199 -6.86 12.26 -0.19
C ILE A 199 -7.08 13.00 -1.52
N LEU A 200 -6.25 12.75 -2.54
CA LEU A 200 -6.46 13.31 -3.89
C LEU A 200 -7.81 12.91 -4.48
N THR A 201 -8.17 11.65 -4.34
CA THR A 201 -9.46 11.13 -4.82
C THR A 201 -10.64 11.79 -4.11
N MET A 202 -10.55 11.95 -2.78
CA MET A 202 -11.59 12.64 -2.00
C MET A 202 -11.67 14.12 -2.35
N GLN A 203 -10.54 14.77 -2.63
CA GLN A 203 -10.51 16.16 -3.10
C GLN A 203 -11.24 16.33 -4.44
N LYS A 204 -10.94 15.47 -5.42
CA LYS A 204 -11.64 15.46 -6.73
C LYS A 204 -13.15 15.18 -6.57
N THR A 205 -13.51 14.25 -5.69
CA THR A 205 -14.91 13.90 -5.40
C THR A 205 -15.67 15.06 -4.73
N ALA A 206 -15.04 15.72 -3.76
CA ALA A 206 -15.61 16.87 -3.07
C ALA A 206 -15.82 18.05 -4.03
N LEU A 207 -14.83 18.36 -4.87
CA LEU A 207 -14.94 19.44 -5.85
C LEU A 207 -16.09 19.19 -6.82
N ALA A 208 -16.23 17.97 -7.35
CA ALA A 208 -17.33 17.59 -8.23
C ALA A 208 -18.72 17.74 -7.57
N ALA A 209 -18.79 17.74 -6.24
CA ALA A 209 -20.00 17.99 -5.46
C ALA A 209 -20.14 19.46 -5.01
N GLY A 210 -19.27 20.37 -5.47
CA GLY A 210 -19.29 21.79 -5.12
C GLY A 210 -18.65 22.12 -3.76
N PHE A 211 -17.75 21.26 -3.26
CA PHE A 211 -17.05 21.46 -1.99
C PHE A 211 -15.53 21.57 -2.16
N ASN A 212 -14.94 22.54 -1.46
CA ASN A 212 -13.51 22.67 -1.29
C ASN A 212 -13.02 21.83 -0.10
N LEU A 213 -12.13 20.86 -0.34
CA LEU A 213 -11.45 20.17 0.75
C LEU A 213 -10.42 21.11 1.40
N LYS A 214 -10.70 21.56 2.62
CA LYS A 214 -9.83 22.48 3.38
C LYS A 214 -8.75 21.70 4.13
N LEU A 215 -7.60 21.57 3.48
CA LEU A 215 -6.39 21.03 4.08
C LEU A 215 -5.60 22.13 4.81
N ALA A 216 -4.96 21.78 5.93
CA ALA A 216 -3.97 22.64 6.55
C ALA A 216 -2.78 22.88 5.59
N PRO A 217 -2.08 24.02 5.66
CA PRO A 217 -0.97 24.33 4.75
C PRO A 217 0.12 23.26 4.71
N ALA A 218 0.49 22.69 5.87
CA ALA A 218 1.48 21.61 5.95
C ALA A 218 1.02 20.34 5.21
N SER A 219 -0.26 19.99 5.32
CA SER A 219 -0.87 18.85 4.63
C SER A 219 -0.90 19.07 3.12
N GLN A 220 -1.25 20.27 2.67
CA GLN A 220 -1.23 20.63 1.25
C GLN A 220 0.19 20.53 0.68
N ALA A 221 1.19 21.06 1.40
CA ALA A 221 2.59 20.99 1.00
C ALA A 221 3.10 19.54 0.94
N PHE A 222 2.69 18.69 1.89
CA PHE A 222 3.01 17.26 1.88
C PHE A 222 2.47 16.55 0.64
N LEU A 223 1.19 16.75 0.30
CA LEU A 223 0.59 16.14 -0.90
C LEU A 223 1.22 16.67 -2.19
N GLN A 224 1.44 17.98 -2.29
CA GLN A 224 2.10 18.57 -3.47
C GLN A 224 3.53 18.06 -3.64
N ALA A 225 4.24 17.83 -2.53
CA ALA A 225 5.56 17.22 -2.59
C ALA A 225 5.49 15.78 -3.11
N LEU A 226 4.47 15.00 -2.73
CA LEU A 226 4.29 13.62 -3.20
C LEU A 226 3.85 13.54 -4.66
N PHE A 227 2.98 14.45 -5.09
CA PHE A 227 2.38 14.47 -6.41
C PHE A 227 2.61 15.82 -7.09
N PRO A 228 3.86 16.15 -7.49
CA PRO A 228 4.22 17.47 -8.00
C PRO A 228 3.56 17.81 -9.34
N PHE A 229 3.07 16.79 -10.06
CA PHE A 229 2.40 16.93 -11.35
C PHE A 229 0.88 16.90 -11.26
N GLU A 230 0.30 16.64 -10.08
CA GLU A 230 -1.14 16.79 -9.90
C GLU A 230 -1.43 18.29 -9.80
N GLU A 231 -2.28 18.78 -10.70
CA GLU A 231 -2.70 20.17 -10.67
C GLU A 231 -3.39 20.48 -9.33
N PRO A 232 -3.05 21.60 -8.67
CA PRO A 232 -3.79 22.03 -7.50
C PRO A 232 -5.25 22.19 -7.89
N VAL A 233 -6.14 21.46 -7.21
CA VAL A 233 -7.58 21.58 -7.44
C VAL A 233 -7.98 23.03 -7.14
N SER A 234 -8.44 23.75 -8.17
CA SER A 234 -8.81 25.16 -8.08
C SER A 234 -9.89 25.35 -7.03
N GLN A 235 -9.58 26.07 -5.96
CA GLN A 235 -10.55 26.34 -4.88
C GLN A 235 -11.58 27.42 -5.25
N ALA A 236 -11.41 28.08 -6.40
CA ALA A 236 -12.25 29.20 -6.81
C ALA A 236 -13.65 28.79 -7.30
N GLU A 237 -13.87 27.49 -7.59
CA GLU A 237 -15.10 27.01 -8.23
C GLU A 237 -16.17 26.52 -7.24
N ALA A 238 -15.78 26.17 -6.00
CA ALA A 238 -16.70 25.63 -5.01
C ALA A 238 -17.10 26.67 -3.95
N THR A 239 -18.40 26.73 -3.64
CA THR A 239 -18.98 27.71 -2.71
C THR A 239 -19.10 27.18 -1.27
N ARG A 240 -18.76 25.91 -1.04
CA ARG A 240 -18.90 25.23 0.27
C ARG A 240 -17.58 24.58 0.66
N ASP A 241 -17.39 24.35 1.96
CA ASP A 241 -16.17 23.77 2.49
C ASP A 241 -16.41 22.36 3.06
N LEU A 242 -15.44 21.48 2.83
CA LEU A 242 -15.29 20.19 3.49
C LEU A 242 -14.05 20.28 4.40
N VAL A 243 -14.28 20.40 5.70
CA VAL A 243 -13.24 20.68 6.69
C VAL A 243 -12.67 19.39 7.25
N VAL A 244 -11.33 19.30 7.30
CA VAL A 244 -10.65 18.17 7.92
C VAL A 244 -10.71 18.30 9.44
N VAL A 245 -11.24 17.29 10.11
CA VAL A 245 -11.30 17.19 11.57
C VAL A 245 -10.34 16.12 12.09
N SER A 246 -9.91 16.24 13.34
CA SER A 246 -8.95 15.32 13.97
C SER A 246 -9.61 14.23 14.82
N THR A 247 -10.81 14.50 15.35
CA THR A 247 -11.56 13.58 16.20
C THR A 247 -12.81 13.06 15.50
N PRO A 248 -13.11 11.75 15.59
CA PRO A 248 -14.34 11.22 15.05
C PRO A 248 -15.57 11.86 15.70
N SER A 249 -16.54 12.24 14.86
CA SER A 249 -17.86 12.72 15.25
C SER A 249 -18.92 11.97 14.46
N THR A 250 -20.16 11.95 14.96
CA THR A 250 -21.30 11.32 14.27
C THR A 250 -21.64 11.99 12.94
N THR A 251 -21.17 13.23 12.75
CA THR A 251 -21.41 14.04 11.55
C THR A 251 -20.25 14.02 10.57
N ALA A 252 -19.07 13.53 10.94
CA ALA A 252 -17.90 13.51 10.07
C ALA A 252 -17.88 12.27 9.17
N PHE A 253 -17.53 12.47 7.89
CA PHE A 253 -17.23 11.37 7.00
C PHE A 253 -15.86 10.76 7.36
N ASP A 254 -15.81 9.51 7.80
CA ASP A 254 -14.53 8.85 8.13
C ASP A 254 -13.88 8.22 6.88
N ALA A 255 -12.82 8.85 6.38
CA ALA A 255 -11.99 8.30 5.30
C ALA A 255 -10.69 7.63 5.80
N ARG A 256 -10.42 7.64 7.12
CA ARG A 256 -9.28 6.95 7.76
C ARG A 256 -9.55 5.46 7.84
N ALA A 257 -10.69 5.12 8.44
CA ALA A 257 -10.98 3.80 8.93
C ALA A 257 -11.29 2.81 7.79
N SER A 258 -10.66 1.66 7.95
CA SER A 258 -10.78 0.38 7.26
C SER A 258 -12.16 -0.27 7.36
N LEU A 259 -13.26 0.47 7.54
CA LEU A 259 -14.57 -0.14 7.42
C LEU A 259 -14.80 -0.45 5.94
N ALA A 260 -14.42 -1.68 5.59
CA ALA A 260 -14.80 -2.44 4.41
C ALA A 260 -13.95 -2.34 3.11
N ILE A 261 -12.66 -1.99 3.11
CA ILE A 261 -11.75 -2.65 2.12
C ILE A 261 -10.95 -3.68 2.88
N GLN A 262 -11.66 -4.73 3.27
CA GLN A 262 -11.03 -6.02 3.46
C GLN A 262 -10.45 -6.38 2.09
N PRO A 263 -9.12 -6.56 1.94
CA PRO A 263 -8.53 -6.99 0.68
C PRO A 263 -8.86 -8.47 0.37
N VAL A 264 -10.01 -8.95 0.81
CA VAL A 264 -10.45 -10.32 0.67
C VAL A 264 -10.91 -10.50 -0.78
N MET A 265 -10.48 -11.59 -1.41
CA MET A 265 -11.07 -12.07 -2.65
C MET A 265 -12.27 -12.95 -2.32
N ALA A 266 -13.34 -12.85 -3.11
CA ALA A 266 -14.44 -13.80 -2.98
C ALA A 266 -13.90 -15.23 -3.18
N PRO A 267 -14.43 -16.27 -2.53
CA PRO A 267 -13.85 -17.63 -2.61
C PRO A 267 -13.61 -18.13 -4.04
N LYS A 268 -14.53 -17.82 -4.97
CA LYS A 268 -14.38 -18.12 -6.39
C LYS A 268 -13.22 -17.33 -7.03
N GLU A 269 -13.12 -16.04 -6.74
CA GLU A 269 -12.04 -15.17 -7.21
C GLU A 269 -10.69 -15.62 -6.68
N ALA A 270 -10.59 -15.99 -5.40
CA ALA A 270 -9.37 -16.52 -4.79
C ALA A 270 -8.92 -17.82 -5.48
N LYS A 271 -9.85 -18.75 -5.75
CA LYS A 271 -9.56 -19.98 -6.48
C LYS A 271 -9.08 -19.71 -7.90
N GLU A 272 -9.75 -18.83 -8.63
CA GLU A 272 -9.34 -18.41 -9.98
C GLU A 272 -7.99 -17.70 -9.98
N PHE A 273 -7.72 -16.89 -8.95
CA PHE A 273 -6.47 -16.19 -8.77
C PHE A 273 -5.31 -17.19 -8.62
N LEU A 274 -5.42 -18.14 -7.68
CA LEU A 274 -4.39 -19.16 -7.44
C LEU A 274 -4.20 -20.08 -8.64
N ASN A 275 -5.29 -20.44 -9.35
CA ASN A 275 -5.24 -21.25 -10.57
C ASN A 275 -4.51 -20.57 -11.74
N VAL A 276 -4.38 -19.25 -11.75
CA VAL A 276 -3.58 -18.53 -12.75
C VAL A 276 -2.11 -18.51 -12.37
N ILE A 277 -1.79 -18.30 -11.08
CA ILE A 277 -0.40 -18.25 -10.60
C ILE A 277 0.28 -19.62 -10.72
N LYS A 278 -0.44 -20.71 -10.37
CA LYS A 278 0.03 -22.11 -10.51
C LYS A 278 1.39 -22.39 -9.88
N ALA A 279 1.68 -21.79 -8.72
CA ALA A 279 2.86 -22.16 -7.96
C ALA A 279 2.77 -23.62 -7.46
N LYS A 280 3.91 -24.29 -7.28
CA LYS A 280 3.95 -25.66 -6.74
C LYS A 280 3.44 -25.71 -5.31
N GLU A 281 3.78 -24.69 -4.52
CA GLU A 281 3.34 -24.52 -3.14
C GLU A 281 2.87 -23.09 -2.88
N VAL A 282 1.80 -22.96 -2.08
CA VAL A 282 1.25 -21.67 -1.65
C VAL A 282 1.46 -21.53 -0.14
N ILE A 283 2.09 -20.45 0.28
CA ILE A 283 2.39 -20.14 1.68
C ILE A 283 1.52 -18.97 2.12
N TYR A 284 0.76 -19.17 3.20
CA TYR A 284 -0.06 -18.13 3.79
C TYR A 284 0.65 -17.46 4.95
N LEU A 285 0.75 -16.12 4.91
CA LEU A 285 1.35 -15.27 5.94
C LEU A 285 0.29 -14.62 6.84
#